data_AF-A0A534JG79-F1
#
_entry.id   AF-A0A534JG79-F1
#
_cell.length_a   1.000
_cell.length_b   1.000
_cell.length_c   1.000
_cell.angle_alpha   90.00
_cell.angle_beta   90.00
_cell.angle_gamma   90.00
#
_symmetry.space_group_name_H-M   'P 1'
#
loop_
_entity.id
_entity.type
_entity.pdbx_description
1 polymer ?
#
loop_
_entity_poly.entity_id
_entity_poly.type
_entity_poly.pdbx_seq_one_letter_code
_entity_poly.pdbx_strand_id
1 'polypeptide(L)'
;MVTFAALDQRLSKDSDSLHDFLWQGKKAGESKLRADIQKDLRDLDAYLSAAGKLRKAAAVLDRTWGEPGAGESLFELINHTYNLTAATDHLGRRRDPKGAGEHVADAVESVSIGVCSNAGCFELVQDWESGKLDFETYAGKLADHLQRKGIARAGDFKRHLVAARNFGRSFDATAPAPEQRPGARAAISNGLWATLASVSIRKRLDSPPRFSYEDFAAVLERIARRI
;
A
#
# COMPACT_ATOMS: atom_id res chain seq x y z
N MET A 1 7.68 23.21 -9.23
CA MET A 1 7.76 21.77 -8.85
C MET A 1 7.05 21.64 -7.49
N VAL A 2 6.06 20.77 -7.35
CA VAL A 2 5.30 20.61 -6.09
C VAL A 2 6.22 19.95 -5.04
N THR A 3 6.20 20.43 -3.79
CA THR A 3 6.93 19.78 -2.70
C THR A 3 6.24 18.48 -2.32
N PHE A 4 6.99 17.47 -1.89
CA PHE A 4 6.38 16.22 -1.46
C PHE A 4 5.42 16.43 -0.28
N ALA A 5 5.73 17.33 0.66
CA ALA A 5 4.82 17.65 1.77
C ALA A 5 3.43 18.14 1.31
N ALA A 6 3.36 18.94 0.25
CA ALA A 6 2.06 19.36 -0.31
C ALA A 6 1.38 18.22 -1.08
N LEU A 7 2.14 17.38 -1.77
CA LEU A 7 1.62 16.22 -2.49
C LEU A 7 1.09 15.13 -1.53
N ASP A 8 1.79 14.89 -0.43
CA ASP A 8 1.48 13.98 0.68
C ASP A 8 0.08 14.25 1.25
N GLN A 9 -0.20 15.51 1.62
CA GLN A 9 -1.51 15.92 2.12
C GLN A 9 -2.65 15.68 1.13
N ARG A 10 -2.42 15.96 -0.15
CA ARG A 10 -3.46 15.77 -1.17
C ARG A 10 -3.68 14.29 -1.48
N LEU A 11 -2.61 13.50 -1.62
CA LEU A 11 -2.71 12.05 -1.86
C LEU A 11 -3.39 11.32 -0.69
N SER A 12 -3.10 11.71 0.56
CA SER A 12 -3.82 11.18 1.72
C SER A 12 -5.32 11.41 1.59
N LYS A 13 -5.71 12.67 1.35
CA LYS A 13 -7.11 13.07 1.20
C LYS A 13 -7.79 12.34 0.03
N ASP A 14 -7.10 12.22 -1.10
CA ASP A 14 -7.62 11.56 -2.30
C ASP A 14 -7.80 10.06 -2.06
N SER A 15 -6.84 9.41 -1.37
CA SER A 15 -6.93 8.00 -0.96
C SER A 15 -8.13 7.76 -0.04
N ASP A 16 -8.30 8.58 1.00
CA ASP A 16 -9.42 8.48 1.94
C ASP A 16 -10.76 8.74 1.24
N SER A 17 -10.82 9.77 0.38
CA SER A 17 -12.03 10.10 -0.37
C SER A 17 -12.42 9.00 -1.36
N LEU A 18 -11.43 8.35 -1.98
CA LEU A 18 -11.65 7.20 -2.85
C LEU A 18 -12.13 5.98 -2.06
N HIS A 19 -11.54 5.72 -0.90
CA HIS A 19 -12.00 4.67 0.00
C HIS A 19 -13.47 4.88 0.40
N ASP A 20 -13.81 6.08 0.86
CA ASP A 20 -15.19 6.45 1.22
C ASP A 20 -16.16 6.25 0.03
N PHE A 21 -15.73 6.62 -1.17
CA PHE A 21 -16.54 6.48 -2.38
C PHE A 21 -16.81 5.02 -2.72
N LEU A 22 -15.79 4.16 -2.61
CA LEU A 22 -15.88 2.75 -2.97
C LEU A 22 -16.68 1.95 -1.93
N TRP A 23 -16.43 2.16 -0.65
CA TRP A 23 -16.93 1.27 0.41
C TRP A 23 -17.89 1.92 1.43
N GLN A 24 -17.94 3.25 1.54
CA GLN A 24 -18.79 3.96 2.53
C GLN A 24 -20.01 4.67 1.91
N GLY A 25 -20.26 4.48 0.62
CA GLY A 25 -21.46 5.00 -0.05
C GLY A 25 -21.44 6.51 -0.34
N LYS A 26 -20.30 7.19 -0.16
CA LYS A 26 -20.16 8.64 -0.42
C LYS A 26 -20.00 8.91 -1.92
N LYS A 27 -21.10 9.19 -2.63
CA LYS A 27 -21.08 9.32 -4.11
C LYS A 27 -20.93 10.75 -4.67
N ALA A 28 -20.94 11.77 -3.82
CA ALA A 28 -20.84 13.15 -4.28
C ALA A 28 -19.43 13.50 -4.81
N GLY A 29 -19.37 14.21 -5.95
CA GLY A 29 -18.12 14.78 -6.47
C GLY A 29 -17.18 13.80 -7.21
N GLU A 30 -17.70 12.66 -7.67
CA GLU A 30 -16.92 11.60 -8.35
C GLU A 30 -15.99 12.13 -9.44
N SER A 31 -16.50 12.91 -10.40
CA SER A 31 -15.69 13.41 -11.52
C SER A 31 -14.53 14.29 -11.07
N LYS A 32 -14.73 15.06 -9.99
CA LYS A 32 -13.68 15.90 -9.41
C LYS A 32 -12.65 15.04 -8.70
N LEU A 33 -13.08 14.10 -7.87
CA LEU A 33 -12.19 13.15 -7.18
C LEU A 33 -11.30 12.40 -8.17
N ARG A 34 -11.88 11.88 -9.25
CA ARG A 34 -11.13 11.21 -10.33
C ARG A 34 -10.10 12.13 -10.97
N ALA A 35 -10.48 13.36 -11.30
CA ALA A 35 -9.57 14.35 -11.89
C ALA A 35 -8.41 14.73 -10.95
N ASP A 36 -8.70 14.90 -9.65
CA ASP A 36 -7.72 15.20 -8.61
C ASP A 36 -6.71 14.04 -8.47
N ILE A 37 -7.21 12.78 -8.37
CA ILE A 37 -6.36 11.57 -8.35
C ILE A 37 -5.45 11.49 -9.58
N GLN A 38 -5.97 11.72 -10.79
CA GLN A 38 -5.15 11.69 -12.01
C GLN A 38 -4.07 12.77 -12.03
N LYS A 39 -4.38 13.94 -11.48
CA LYS A 39 -3.39 15.01 -11.33
C LYS A 39 -2.32 14.62 -10.31
N ASP A 40 -2.71 14.04 -9.19
CA ASP A 40 -1.79 13.77 -8.10
C ASP A 40 -0.93 12.54 -8.34
N LEU A 41 -1.44 11.52 -9.05
CA LEU A 41 -0.61 10.42 -9.56
C LEU A 41 0.36 10.87 -10.65
N ARG A 42 0.05 11.91 -11.44
CA ARG A 42 1.02 12.54 -12.34
C ARG A 42 2.13 13.27 -11.58
N ASP A 43 1.77 14.02 -10.54
CA ASP A 43 2.73 14.72 -9.69
C ASP A 43 3.63 13.71 -8.93
N LEU A 44 3.07 12.60 -8.45
CA LEU A 44 3.81 11.50 -7.80
C LEU A 44 4.74 10.77 -8.77
N ASP A 45 4.28 10.51 -10.01
CA ASP A 45 5.11 9.92 -11.07
C ASP A 45 6.36 10.77 -11.34
N ALA A 46 6.15 12.10 -11.46
CA ALA A 46 7.24 13.05 -11.67
C ALA A 46 8.18 13.10 -10.45
N TYR A 47 7.64 13.13 -9.23
CA TYR A 47 8.43 13.12 -7.99
C TYR A 47 9.34 11.89 -7.89
N LEU A 48 8.82 10.72 -8.27
CA LEU A 48 9.55 9.46 -8.26
C LEU A 48 10.44 9.26 -9.48
N SER A 49 10.33 10.12 -10.51
CA SER A 49 10.94 9.90 -11.82
C SER A 49 10.57 8.51 -12.39
N ALA A 50 9.30 8.14 -12.28
CA ALA A 50 8.77 6.83 -12.67
C ALA A 50 8.56 6.66 -14.20
N ALA A 51 9.01 7.62 -15.00
CA ALA A 51 8.96 7.60 -16.47
C ALA A 51 7.54 7.41 -17.03
N GLY A 52 6.53 7.94 -16.35
CA GLY A 52 5.15 7.89 -16.75
C GLY A 52 4.41 6.59 -16.43
N LYS A 53 5.03 5.62 -15.74
CA LYS A 53 4.42 4.33 -15.42
C LYS A 53 3.20 4.47 -14.52
N LEU A 54 3.32 5.27 -13.47
CA LEU A 54 2.25 5.47 -12.49
C LEU A 54 1.07 6.22 -13.11
N ARG A 55 1.35 7.32 -13.83
CA ARG A 55 0.27 8.08 -14.51
C ARG A 55 -0.43 7.29 -15.62
N LYS A 56 0.28 6.39 -16.30
CA LYS A 56 -0.32 5.54 -17.34
C LYS A 56 -1.24 4.48 -16.73
N ALA A 57 -0.79 3.81 -15.66
CA ALA A 57 -1.62 2.87 -14.91
C ALA A 57 -2.90 3.54 -14.38
N ALA A 58 -2.75 4.73 -13.78
CA ALA A 58 -3.88 5.54 -13.32
C ALA A 58 -4.87 5.87 -14.44
N ALA A 59 -4.37 6.29 -15.61
CA ALA A 59 -5.20 6.66 -16.74
C ALA A 59 -5.93 5.45 -17.35
N VAL A 60 -5.36 4.25 -17.30
CA VAL A 60 -6.04 3.03 -17.74
C VAL A 60 -7.20 2.72 -16.81
N LEU A 61 -6.96 2.73 -15.49
CA LEU A 61 -7.97 2.45 -14.49
C LEU A 61 -9.14 3.45 -14.52
N ASP A 62 -8.83 4.72 -14.77
CA ASP A 62 -9.84 5.77 -14.92
C ASP A 62 -10.68 5.63 -16.20
N ARG A 63 -10.11 5.13 -17.31
CA ARG A 63 -10.88 4.86 -18.53
C ARG A 63 -11.83 3.69 -18.38
N THR A 64 -11.43 2.67 -17.62
CA THR A 64 -12.25 1.49 -17.30
C THR A 64 -13.05 1.69 -16.02
N TRP A 65 -13.26 2.94 -15.60
CA TRP A 65 -14.00 3.24 -14.39
C TRP A 65 -15.43 2.69 -14.47
N GLY A 66 -15.89 2.05 -13.40
CA GLY A 66 -17.16 1.33 -13.35
C GLY A 66 -17.07 -0.15 -13.72
N GLU A 67 -15.97 -0.60 -14.33
CA GLU A 67 -15.71 -2.02 -14.47
C GLU A 67 -15.31 -2.65 -13.12
N PRO A 68 -15.70 -3.91 -12.84
CA PRO A 68 -15.33 -4.60 -11.61
C PRO A 68 -13.81 -4.57 -11.36
N GLY A 69 -13.41 -4.18 -10.15
CA GLY A 69 -12.01 -4.14 -9.72
C GLY A 69 -11.21 -2.92 -10.19
N ALA A 70 -11.74 -2.06 -11.06
CA ALA A 70 -11.00 -0.89 -11.56
C ALA A 70 -10.82 0.18 -10.47
N GLY A 71 -11.86 0.45 -9.69
CA GLY A 71 -11.82 1.42 -8.60
C GLY A 71 -10.93 0.96 -7.45
N GLU A 72 -11.05 -0.31 -7.06
CA GLU A 72 -10.25 -0.94 -6.03
C GLU A 72 -8.77 -0.98 -6.43
N SER A 73 -8.47 -1.32 -7.68
CA SER A 73 -7.10 -1.27 -8.20
C SER A 73 -6.54 0.15 -8.25
N LEU A 74 -7.38 1.17 -8.49
CA LEU A 74 -6.94 2.57 -8.42
C LEU A 74 -6.63 2.97 -6.98
N PHE A 75 -7.47 2.56 -6.03
CA PHE A 75 -7.23 2.77 -4.60
C PHE A 75 -5.93 2.12 -4.15
N GLU A 76 -5.70 0.86 -4.52
CA GLU A 76 -4.44 0.18 -4.19
C GLU A 76 -3.24 0.87 -4.82
N LEU A 77 -3.33 1.25 -6.10
CA LEU A 77 -2.26 1.95 -6.82
C LEU A 77 -1.90 3.26 -6.13
N ILE A 78 -2.88 4.09 -5.76
CA ILE A 78 -2.62 5.35 -5.05
C ILE A 78 -2.12 5.06 -3.65
N ASN A 79 -2.87 4.32 -2.83
CA ASN A 79 -2.63 4.14 -1.42
C ASN A 79 -1.27 3.50 -1.13
N HIS A 80 -0.90 2.45 -1.88
CA HIS A 80 0.37 1.74 -1.66
C HIS A 80 1.56 2.58 -2.12
N THR A 81 1.47 3.20 -3.30
CA THR A 81 2.57 4.02 -3.85
C THR A 81 2.80 5.27 -3.00
N TYR A 82 1.71 5.94 -2.61
CA TYR A 82 1.71 7.12 -1.74
C TYR A 82 2.38 6.80 -0.40
N ASN A 83 1.86 5.85 0.36
CA ASN A 83 2.34 5.56 1.71
C ASN A 83 3.80 5.13 1.71
N LEU A 84 4.21 4.25 0.78
CA LEU A 84 5.62 3.83 0.70
C LEU A 84 6.53 5.00 0.30
N THR A 85 6.06 5.92 -0.56
CA THR A 85 6.82 7.13 -0.88
C THR A 85 6.92 8.06 0.33
N ALA A 86 5.82 8.27 1.05
CA ALA A 86 5.75 9.10 2.24
C ALA A 86 6.67 8.56 3.33
N ALA A 87 6.76 7.24 3.50
CA ALA A 87 7.70 6.62 4.41
C ALA A 87 9.16 6.99 4.10
N THR A 88 9.56 6.98 2.83
CA THR A 88 10.92 7.41 2.44
C THR A 88 11.16 8.91 2.69
N ASP A 89 10.14 9.75 2.53
CA ASP A 89 10.23 11.18 2.80
C ASP A 89 10.35 11.48 4.30
N HIS A 90 9.55 10.79 5.12
CA HIS A 90 9.62 10.86 6.58
C HIS A 90 11.00 10.45 7.09
N LEU A 91 11.54 9.33 6.61
CA LEU A 91 12.85 8.86 7.02
C LEU A 91 13.99 9.78 6.54
N GLY A 92 13.98 10.15 5.26
CA GLY A 92 15.10 10.83 4.61
C GLY A 92 15.13 12.34 4.86
N ARG A 93 13.98 13.00 4.71
CA ARG A 93 13.87 14.47 4.77
C ARG A 93 13.37 14.96 6.12
N ARG A 94 12.29 14.36 6.64
CA ARG A 94 11.69 14.79 7.92
C ARG A 94 12.44 14.26 9.14
N ARG A 95 13.30 13.25 8.94
CA ARG A 95 14.07 12.56 10.00
C ARG A 95 13.16 12.00 11.09
N ASP A 96 12.04 11.44 10.65
CA ASP A 96 10.96 10.93 11.49
C ASP A 96 10.77 9.43 11.23
N PRO A 97 11.48 8.56 11.97
CA PRO A 97 11.33 7.11 11.84
C PRO A 97 9.93 6.63 12.21
N LYS A 98 9.26 7.28 13.17
CA LYS A 98 7.90 6.90 13.60
C LYS A 98 6.91 7.08 12.47
N GLY A 99 6.86 8.28 11.88
CA GLY A 99 5.97 8.55 10.74
C GLY A 99 6.32 7.70 9.52
N ALA A 100 7.60 7.37 9.31
CA ALA A 100 7.99 6.41 8.29
C ALA A 100 7.38 5.01 8.55
N GLY A 101 7.42 4.55 9.80
CA GLY A 101 6.80 3.30 10.22
C GLY A 101 5.29 3.31 10.10
N GLU A 102 4.62 4.39 10.47
CA GLU A 102 3.15 4.55 10.37
C GLU A 102 2.67 4.40 8.94
N HIS A 103 3.29 5.11 7.99
CA HIS A 103 2.96 4.97 6.57
C HIS A 103 3.23 3.56 6.03
N VAL A 104 4.34 2.91 6.43
CA VAL A 104 4.59 1.52 6.04
C VAL A 104 3.50 0.60 6.58
N ALA A 105 3.07 0.80 7.84
CA ALA A 105 2.01 0.02 8.45
C ALA A 105 0.69 0.17 7.68
N ASP A 106 0.29 1.40 7.35
CA ASP A 106 -0.93 1.68 6.57
C ASP A 106 -0.89 0.99 5.20
N ALA A 107 0.27 1.01 4.53
CA ALA A 107 0.45 0.32 3.25
C ALA A 107 0.28 -1.21 3.39
N VAL A 108 0.95 -1.84 4.36
CA VAL A 108 0.92 -3.31 4.49
C VAL A 108 -0.39 -3.84 5.06
N GLU A 109 -1.08 -3.07 5.91
CA GLU A 109 -2.44 -3.36 6.35
C GLU A 109 -3.37 -3.39 5.12
N SER A 110 -3.38 -2.33 4.31
CA SER A 110 -4.16 -2.27 3.06
C SER A 110 -3.84 -3.41 2.09
N VAL A 111 -2.55 -3.72 1.89
CA VAL A 111 -2.09 -4.85 1.07
C VAL A 111 -2.66 -6.18 1.59
N SER A 112 -2.59 -6.41 2.90
CA SER A 112 -3.08 -7.65 3.50
C SER A 112 -4.58 -7.82 3.32
N ILE A 113 -5.36 -6.74 3.49
CA ILE A 113 -6.82 -6.72 3.25
C ILE A 113 -7.14 -7.11 1.81
N GLY A 114 -6.44 -6.51 0.83
CA GLY A 114 -6.63 -6.84 -0.60
C GLY A 114 -6.35 -8.31 -0.89
N VAL A 115 -5.25 -8.87 -0.37
CA VAL A 115 -4.95 -10.30 -0.53
C VAL A 115 -6.02 -11.17 0.14
N CYS A 116 -6.46 -10.82 1.33
CA CYS A 116 -7.46 -11.55 2.10
C CYS A 116 -8.82 -11.58 1.38
N SER A 117 -9.24 -10.43 0.84
CA SER A 117 -10.46 -10.29 0.03
C SER A 117 -10.41 -11.19 -1.20
N ASN A 118 -9.36 -11.09 -2.02
CA ASN A 118 -9.22 -11.90 -3.24
C ASN A 118 -8.98 -13.39 -2.97
N ALA A 119 -8.46 -13.76 -1.79
CA ALA A 119 -8.35 -15.15 -1.37
C ALA A 119 -9.69 -15.73 -0.87
N GLY A 120 -10.74 -14.90 -0.74
CA GLY A 120 -12.05 -15.31 -0.26
C GLY A 120 -12.06 -15.64 1.23
N CYS A 121 -11.30 -14.89 2.04
CA CYS A 121 -11.28 -15.01 3.50
C CYS A 121 -11.46 -13.67 4.20
N PHE A 122 -12.35 -12.81 3.69
CA PHE A 122 -12.56 -11.45 4.19
C PHE A 122 -13.05 -11.40 5.65
N GLU A 123 -13.68 -12.47 6.14
CA GLU A 123 -14.05 -12.63 7.55
C GLU A 123 -12.86 -12.51 8.50
N LEU A 124 -11.65 -12.88 8.06
CA LEU A 124 -10.43 -12.69 8.85
C LEU A 124 -10.08 -11.20 9.04
N VAL A 125 -10.35 -10.36 8.04
CA VAL A 125 -10.20 -8.90 8.15
C VAL A 125 -11.19 -8.37 9.17
N GLN A 126 -12.45 -8.79 9.09
CA GLN A 126 -13.49 -8.35 10.02
C GLN A 126 -13.18 -8.72 11.48
N ASP A 127 -12.66 -9.93 11.71
CA ASP A 127 -12.24 -10.36 13.05
C ASP A 127 -11.05 -9.54 13.58
N TRP A 128 -10.11 -9.18 12.71
CA TRP A 128 -8.99 -8.31 13.08
C TRP A 128 -9.43 -6.87 13.35
N GLU A 129 -10.19 -6.25 12.44
CA GLU A 129 -10.66 -4.87 12.58
C GLU A 129 -11.60 -4.68 13.78
N SER A 130 -12.36 -5.72 14.16
CA SER A 130 -13.19 -5.73 15.36
C SER A 130 -12.42 -6.03 16.66
N GLY A 131 -11.11 -6.25 16.59
CA GLY A 131 -10.24 -6.49 17.74
C GLY A 131 -10.34 -7.89 18.33
N LYS A 132 -11.00 -8.85 17.67
CA LYS A 132 -11.04 -10.25 18.12
C LYS A 132 -9.70 -10.96 17.92
N LEU A 133 -8.90 -10.51 16.96
CA LEU A 133 -7.56 -11.01 16.65
C LEU A 133 -6.58 -9.86 16.64
N ASP A 134 -5.36 -10.09 17.13
CA ASP A 134 -4.25 -9.20 16.81
C ASP A 134 -3.78 -9.41 15.34
N PHE A 135 -3.00 -8.46 14.84
CA PHE A 135 -2.56 -8.49 13.44
C PHE A 135 -1.65 -9.69 13.14
N GLU A 136 -0.82 -10.14 14.09
CA GLU A 136 0.07 -11.27 13.84
C GLU A 136 -0.73 -12.57 13.68
N THR A 137 -1.75 -12.77 14.51
CA THR A 137 -2.68 -13.88 14.43
C THR A 137 -3.48 -13.83 13.13
N TYR A 138 -3.97 -12.65 12.75
CA TYR A 138 -4.62 -12.43 11.46
C TYR A 138 -3.71 -12.80 10.29
N ALA A 139 -2.48 -12.27 10.25
CA ALA A 139 -1.52 -12.55 9.18
C ALA A 139 -1.12 -14.04 9.14
N GLY A 140 -1.06 -14.70 10.30
CA GLY A 140 -0.86 -16.15 10.41
C GLY A 140 -1.99 -16.93 9.74
N LYS A 141 -3.25 -16.64 10.11
CA LYS A 141 -4.43 -17.27 9.51
C LYS A 141 -4.52 -17.02 8.00
N LEU A 142 -4.21 -15.79 7.55
CA LEU A 142 -4.12 -15.47 6.13
C LEU A 142 -3.07 -16.34 5.42
N ALA A 143 -1.87 -16.47 6.00
CA ALA A 143 -0.81 -17.28 5.42
C ALA A 143 -1.20 -18.76 5.33
N ASP A 144 -1.79 -19.34 6.37
CA ASP A 144 -2.30 -20.72 6.35
C ASP A 144 -3.34 -20.91 5.24
N HIS A 145 -4.25 -19.94 5.09
CA HIS A 145 -5.26 -19.96 4.04
C HIS A 145 -4.64 -19.90 2.63
N LEU A 146 -3.64 -19.04 2.44
CA LEU A 146 -2.89 -18.94 1.17
C LEU A 146 -2.10 -20.23 0.87
N GLN A 147 -1.50 -20.88 1.88
CA GLN A 147 -0.81 -22.15 1.70
C GLN A 147 -1.76 -23.25 1.25
N ARG A 148 -2.97 -23.34 1.83
CA ARG A 148 -4.01 -24.28 1.37
C ARG A 148 -4.41 -24.04 -0.09
N LYS A 149 -4.27 -22.82 -0.59
CA LYS A 149 -4.48 -22.46 -2.01
C LYS A 149 -3.23 -22.64 -2.89
N GLY A 150 -2.17 -23.28 -2.39
CA GLY A 150 -0.96 -23.57 -3.16
C GLY A 150 0.04 -22.42 -3.26
N ILE A 151 -0.11 -21.35 -2.46
CA ILE A 151 0.85 -20.24 -2.43
C ILE A 151 2.05 -20.62 -1.56
N ALA A 152 3.10 -21.14 -2.20
CA ALA A 152 4.28 -21.67 -1.50
C ALA A 152 4.98 -20.65 -0.57
N ARG A 153 4.99 -19.35 -0.93
CA ARG A 153 5.70 -18.29 -0.19
C ARG A 153 4.81 -17.53 0.81
N ALA A 154 3.65 -18.06 1.18
CA ALA A 154 2.74 -17.40 2.11
C ALA A 154 3.36 -17.14 3.51
N GLY A 155 4.24 -18.03 3.99
CA GLY A 155 4.98 -17.82 5.24
C GLY A 155 5.99 -16.67 5.16
N ASP A 156 6.68 -16.48 4.03
CA ASP A 156 7.52 -15.30 3.79
C ASP A 156 6.66 -14.03 3.80
N PHE A 157 5.51 -14.09 3.12
CA PHE A 157 4.56 -12.98 3.07
C PHE A 157 4.10 -12.54 4.45
N LYS A 158 3.71 -13.48 5.33
CA LYS A 158 3.43 -13.19 6.74
C LYS A 158 4.58 -12.45 7.42
N ARG A 159 5.80 -12.99 7.34
CA ARG A 159 6.97 -12.43 8.03
C ARG A 159 7.25 -10.99 7.62
N HIS A 160 7.21 -10.70 6.32
CA HIS A 160 7.43 -9.35 5.82
C HIS A 160 6.29 -8.39 6.22
N LEU A 161 5.03 -8.81 6.15
CA LEU A 161 3.90 -7.99 6.61
C LEU A 161 4.02 -7.61 8.09
N VAL A 162 4.24 -8.61 8.96
CA VAL A 162 4.31 -8.41 10.40
C VAL A 162 5.50 -7.53 10.77
N ALA A 163 6.68 -7.80 10.19
CA ALA A 163 7.88 -6.99 10.46
C ALA A 163 7.72 -5.53 10.00
N ALA A 164 7.11 -5.30 8.83
CA ALA A 164 6.84 -3.97 8.31
C ALA A 164 5.86 -3.20 9.20
N ARG A 165 4.73 -3.83 9.56
CA ARG A 165 3.68 -3.20 10.35
C ARG A 165 4.10 -2.88 11.77
N ASN A 166 4.74 -3.85 12.46
CA ASN A 166 5.04 -3.73 13.88
C ASN A 166 6.01 -2.58 14.17
N PHE A 167 6.92 -2.26 13.25
CA PHE A 167 7.82 -1.13 13.43
C PHE A 167 7.07 0.20 13.64
N GLY A 168 5.99 0.44 12.88
CA GLY A 168 5.15 1.65 13.04
C GLY A 168 4.14 1.54 14.17
N ARG A 169 3.37 0.44 14.22
CA ARG A 169 2.27 0.27 15.18
C ARG A 169 2.73 0.02 16.61
N SER A 170 3.93 -0.51 16.78
CA SER A 170 4.56 -0.77 18.07
C SER A 170 5.89 -0.01 18.19
N PHE A 171 5.96 1.19 17.60
CA PHE A 171 7.18 2.01 17.60
C PHE A 171 7.64 2.30 19.03
N ASP A 172 8.87 1.89 19.36
CA ASP A 172 9.50 2.18 20.63
C ASP A 172 10.26 3.51 20.56
N ALA A 173 9.64 4.57 21.09
CA ALA A 173 10.26 5.90 21.16
C ALA A 173 11.46 5.96 22.13
N THR A 174 11.62 4.97 23.01
CA THR A 174 12.74 4.89 23.96
C THR A 174 13.98 4.23 23.37
N ALA A 175 13.84 3.52 22.25
CA ALA A 175 14.95 2.90 21.55
C ALA A 175 15.98 3.96 21.08
N PRO A 176 17.29 3.67 21.09
CA PRO A 176 18.31 4.59 20.62
C PRO A 176 18.10 5.01 19.14
N ALA A 177 18.34 6.28 18.82
CA ALA A 177 18.24 6.79 17.44
C ALA A 177 19.05 5.99 16.39
N PRO A 178 20.23 5.43 16.70
CA PRO A 178 20.96 4.53 15.80
C PRO A 178 20.22 3.23 15.46
N GLU A 179 19.25 2.79 16.28
CA GLU A 179 18.43 1.60 16.01
C GLU A 179 17.15 1.95 15.26
N GLN A 180 16.54 3.11 15.56
CA GLN A 180 15.30 3.56 14.93
C GLN A 180 15.45 3.74 13.41
N ARG A 181 16.57 4.31 12.93
CA ARG A 181 16.76 4.56 11.48
C ARG A 181 16.95 3.27 10.68
N PRO A 182 17.84 2.33 11.05
CA PRO A 182 17.90 1.01 10.41
C PRO A 182 16.58 0.25 10.50
N GLY A 183 15.89 0.31 11.63
CA GLY A 183 14.55 -0.30 11.80
C GLY A 183 13.55 0.23 10.77
N ALA A 184 13.48 1.55 10.59
CA ALA A 184 12.61 2.16 9.58
C ALA A 184 12.98 1.73 8.15
N ARG A 185 14.28 1.66 7.81
CA ARG A 185 14.73 1.17 6.50
C ARG A 185 14.31 -0.28 6.25
N ALA A 186 14.46 -1.13 7.25
CA ALA A 186 14.04 -2.52 7.19
C ALA A 186 12.51 -2.62 7.02
N ALA A 187 11.74 -1.82 7.77
CA ALA A 187 10.29 -1.77 7.64
C ALA A 187 9.85 -1.35 6.22
N ILE A 188 10.42 -0.28 5.66
CA ILE A 188 10.13 0.16 4.30
C ILE A 188 10.47 -0.94 3.28
N SER A 189 11.62 -1.59 3.43
CA SER A 189 12.06 -2.68 2.53
C SER A 189 11.11 -3.87 2.60
N ASN A 190 10.66 -4.25 3.80
CA ASN A 190 9.66 -5.29 4.01
C ASN A 190 8.31 -4.90 3.40
N GLY A 191 7.88 -3.65 3.57
CA GLY A 191 6.64 -3.12 3.01
C GLY A 191 6.64 -3.11 1.48
N LEU A 192 7.73 -2.69 0.85
CA LEU A 192 7.93 -2.74 -0.61
C LEU A 192 7.83 -4.17 -1.13
N TRP A 193 8.55 -5.10 -0.48
CA TRP A 193 8.52 -6.50 -0.88
C TRP A 193 7.11 -7.10 -0.72
N ALA A 194 6.44 -6.87 0.40
CA ALA A 194 5.10 -7.39 0.66
C ALA A 194 4.08 -6.83 -0.35
N THR A 195 4.18 -5.53 -0.65
CA THR A 195 3.33 -4.87 -1.65
C THR A 195 3.50 -5.51 -3.03
N LEU A 196 4.73 -5.74 -3.49
CA LEU A 196 4.97 -6.40 -4.78
C LEU A 196 4.53 -7.88 -4.78
N ALA A 197 4.83 -8.60 -3.70
CA ALA A 197 4.45 -10.00 -3.53
C ALA A 197 2.92 -10.17 -3.57
N SER A 198 2.16 -9.22 -3.02
CA SER A 198 0.69 -9.24 -3.04
C SER A 198 0.11 -9.32 -4.45
N VAL A 199 0.70 -8.59 -5.41
CA VAL A 199 0.28 -8.60 -6.83
C VAL A 199 0.53 -9.98 -7.44
N SER A 200 1.70 -10.58 -7.16
CA SER A 200 2.04 -11.94 -7.61
C SER A 200 1.15 -13.01 -6.98
N ILE A 201 0.83 -12.88 -5.69
CA ILE A 201 -0.07 -13.78 -4.98
C ILE A 201 -1.46 -13.70 -5.61
N ARG A 202 -2.00 -12.50 -5.79
CA ARG A 202 -3.33 -12.29 -6.37
C ARG A 202 -3.43 -12.72 -7.83
N LYS A 203 -2.35 -12.59 -8.60
CA LYS A 203 -2.25 -13.19 -9.94
C LYS A 203 -2.38 -14.72 -9.91
N ARG A 204 -1.78 -15.40 -8.92
CA ARG A 204 -1.92 -16.86 -8.73
C ARG A 204 -3.28 -17.28 -8.20
N LEU A 205 -4.05 -16.35 -7.64
CA LEU A 205 -5.43 -16.55 -7.22
C LEU A 205 -6.43 -16.19 -8.33
N ASP A 206 -5.97 -16.01 -9.57
CA ASP A 206 -6.76 -15.61 -10.74
C ASP A 206 -7.55 -14.30 -10.55
N SER A 207 -7.02 -13.41 -9.70
CA SER A 207 -7.66 -12.14 -9.38
C SER A 207 -6.63 -11.01 -9.22
N PRO A 208 -5.76 -10.77 -10.24
CA PRO A 208 -4.75 -9.74 -10.17
C PRO A 208 -5.35 -8.33 -10.12
N PRO A 209 -4.67 -7.36 -9.51
CA PRO A 209 -4.97 -5.94 -9.70
C PRO A 209 -4.97 -5.56 -11.18
N ARG A 210 -5.76 -4.55 -11.55
CA ARG A 210 -5.95 -4.11 -12.94
C ARG A 210 -4.86 -3.16 -13.45
N PHE A 211 -3.64 -3.32 -12.95
CA PHE A 211 -2.45 -2.60 -13.41
C PHE A 211 -1.29 -3.57 -13.67
N SER A 212 -0.33 -3.15 -14.50
CA SER A 212 0.81 -4.00 -14.88
C SER A 212 1.73 -4.29 -13.70
N TYR A 213 2.05 -5.57 -13.49
CA TYR A 213 3.04 -6.00 -12.49
C TYR A 213 4.42 -5.40 -12.76
N GLU A 214 4.89 -5.42 -14.01
CA GLU A 214 6.23 -4.93 -14.38
C GLU A 214 6.36 -3.42 -14.18
N ASP A 215 5.33 -2.67 -14.58
CA ASP A 215 5.34 -1.22 -14.39
C ASP A 215 5.27 -0.86 -12.91
N PHE A 216 4.45 -1.56 -12.13
CA PHE A 216 4.34 -1.33 -10.70
C PHE A 216 5.63 -1.71 -9.96
N ALA A 217 6.26 -2.83 -10.31
CA ALA A 217 7.57 -3.21 -9.79
C ALA A 217 8.63 -2.14 -10.05
N ALA A 218 8.64 -1.56 -11.27
CA ALA A 218 9.55 -0.48 -11.60
C ALA A 218 9.26 0.83 -10.82
N VAL A 219 8.00 1.10 -10.45
CA VAL A 219 7.66 2.21 -9.54
C VAL A 219 8.18 1.93 -8.13
N LEU A 220 7.94 0.74 -7.57
CA LEU A 220 8.42 0.37 -6.24
C LEU A 220 9.95 0.40 -6.15
N GLU A 221 10.65 -0.01 -7.21
CA GLU A 221 12.11 0.10 -7.33
C GLU A 221 12.58 1.57 -7.26
N ARG A 222 11.82 2.52 -7.82
CA ARG A 222 12.14 3.96 -7.66
C ARG A 222 11.96 4.44 -6.23
N ILE A 223 10.99 3.90 -5.51
CA ILE A 223 10.80 4.17 -4.08
C ILE A 223 11.96 3.57 -3.27
N ALA A 224 12.33 2.32 -3.54
CA ALA A 224 13.40 1.60 -2.85
C ALA A 224 14.75 2.35 -2.88
N ARG A 225 15.08 2.98 -4.00
CA ARG A 225 16.32 3.77 -4.18
C ARG A 225 16.41 5.01 -3.29
N ARG A 226 15.36 5.33 -2.54
CA ARG A 226 15.27 6.52 -1.67
C ARG A 226 15.48 6.19 -0.19
N ILE A 227 15.73 4.92 0.15
CA ILE A 227 15.94 4.40 1.52
C ILE A 227 17.37 4.64 1.99
#